data_AF-A0A962CSU5-F1
#
_entry.id   AF-A0A962CSU5-F1
#
_cell.length_a   1.000
_cell.length_b   1.000
_cell.length_c   1.000
_cell.angle_alpha   90.00
_cell.angle_beta   90.00
_cell.angle_gamma   90.00
#
_symmetry.space_group_name_H-M   'P 1'
#
loop_
_entity.id
_entity.type
_entity.pdbx_description
1 polymer ?
#
loop_
_entity_poly.entity_id
_entity_poly.type
_entity_poly.pdbx_seq_one_letter_code
_entity_poly.pdbx_strand_id
1 'polypeptide(L)'
;MLSYLNNLWVILGLLIIVGFFVFRFLINTQRIENLPGFFDTPTGSFLLTKGYTLGMLLIICGVFIQYNARTKAEQQHAQMMIATEYRANIEVIQSLTENIQNLIDSHKQITERLYSEDNDILAILFPVESLQNEVATPVNKVVESAFKKLKDSDLLNNLAAMEKFNSFKSNFKPFINEHINELKAMEDPNNIQYSIKQPYWDAYKTIFSDIGGKNSAEISSSIEQMKQFRVEYLAVLKQAETYFNQVKSFVGRDSFISNGDIYETIKLERESLQRLNQFYSELEALSQAAATTLSHIQ
;
A
#
# COMPACT_ATOMS: atom_id res chain seq x y z
N MET A 1 -5.71 -8.72 37.99
CA MET A 1 -5.05 -9.26 39.21
C MET A 1 -4.99 -10.78 39.25
N LEU A 2 -6.07 -11.52 38.97
CA LEU A 2 -6.11 -12.99 39.10
C LEU A 2 -5.02 -13.76 38.32
N SER A 3 -4.53 -13.25 37.19
CA SER A 3 -3.49 -13.95 36.42
C SER A 3 -2.11 -13.99 37.08
N TYR A 4 -1.79 -13.10 38.02
CA TYR A 4 -0.47 -13.10 38.69
C TYR A 4 -0.35 -14.21 39.73
N LEU A 5 -1.49 -14.73 40.22
CA LEU A 5 -1.55 -15.81 41.22
C LEU A 5 -1.19 -17.18 40.65
N ASN A 6 -1.17 -17.35 39.33
CA ASN A 6 -0.73 -18.59 38.67
C ASN A 6 0.79 -18.65 38.47
N ASN A 7 1.53 -17.58 38.79
CA ASN A 7 2.98 -17.56 38.66
C ASN A 7 3.63 -18.34 39.81
N LEU A 8 4.45 -19.35 39.47
CA LEU A 8 5.10 -20.25 40.43
C LEU A 8 5.88 -19.50 41.52
N TRP A 9 6.54 -18.38 41.18
CA TRP A 9 7.32 -17.57 42.13
C TRP A 9 6.44 -16.81 43.12
N VAL A 10 5.28 -16.32 42.65
CA VAL A 10 4.28 -15.67 43.51
C VAL A 10 3.65 -16.70 44.44
N ILE A 11 3.33 -17.91 43.94
CA ILE A 11 2.79 -19.01 44.75
C ILE A 11 3.81 -19.45 45.81
N LEU A 12 5.07 -19.67 45.43
CA LEU A 12 6.15 -20.05 46.36
C LEU A 12 6.39 -18.98 47.41
N GLY A 13 6.43 -17.70 47.01
CA GLY A 13 6.57 -16.59 47.93
C GLY A 13 5.40 -16.49 48.91
N LEU A 14 4.16 -16.67 48.44
CA LEU A 14 2.97 -16.73 49.30
C LEU A 14 3.03 -17.91 50.28
N LEU A 15 3.43 -19.10 49.82
CA LEU A 15 3.59 -20.28 50.68
C LEU A 15 4.64 -20.03 51.78
N ILE A 16 5.76 -19.39 51.45
CA ILE A 16 6.81 -19.04 52.42
C ILE A 16 6.27 -18.05 53.46
N ILE A 17 5.51 -17.02 53.03
CA ILE A 17 4.91 -16.04 53.96
C ILE A 17 3.88 -16.72 54.86
N VAL A 18 2.94 -17.48 54.29
CA VAL A 18 1.88 -18.16 55.05
C VAL A 18 2.49 -19.18 56.01
N GLY A 19 3.43 -20.01 55.54
CA GLY A 19 4.14 -20.98 56.38
C GLY A 19 4.89 -20.31 57.53
N PHE A 20 5.55 -19.18 57.27
CA PHE A 20 6.22 -18.39 58.29
C PHE A 20 5.24 -17.78 59.31
N PHE A 21 4.11 -17.24 58.86
CA PHE A 21 3.06 -16.71 59.75
C PHE A 21 2.46 -17.80 60.64
N VAL A 22 2.16 -18.98 60.07
CA VAL A 22 1.65 -20.13 60.83
C VAL A 22 2.69 -20.59 61.86
N PHE A 23 3.96 -20.73 61.45
CA PHE A 23 5.04 -21.14 62.34
C PHE A 23 5.24 -20.14 63.49
N ARG A 24 5.26 -18.83 63.19
CA ARG A 24 5.36 -17.78 64.20
C ARG A 24 4.15 -17.73 65.14
N PHE A 25 2.95 -17.97 64.62
CA PHE A 25 1.73 -18.07 65.42
C PHE A 25 1.78 -19.27 66.39
N LEU A 26 2.25 -20.43 65.93
CA LEU A 26 2.40 -21.62 66.77
C LEU A 26 3.43 -21.44 67.89
N ILE A 27 4.54 -20.72 67.62
CA ILE A 27 5.52 -20.34 68.65
C ILE A 27 4.91 -19.37 69.66
N ASN A 28 4.25 -18.30 69.19
CA ASN A 28 3.66 -17.28 70.07
C ASN A 28 2.53 -17.83 70.95
N THR A 29 1.83 -18.88 70.50
CA THR A 29 0.76 -19.55 71.27
C THR A 29 1.28 -20.67 72.18
N GLN A 30 2.61 -20.82 72.32
CA GLN A 30 3.28 -21.84 73.14
C GLN A 30 2.87 -23.28 72.80
N ARG A 31 2.35 -23.52 71.59
CA ARG A 31 2.01 -24.89 71.14
C ARG A 31 3.23 -25.71 70.70
N ILE A 32 4.38 -25.04 70.53
CA ILE A 32 5.68 -25.66 70.28
C ILE A 32 6.56 -25.35 71.49
N GLU A 33 6.70 -26.32 72.41
CA GLU A 33 7.39 -26.12 73.68
C GLU A 33 8.93 -26.17 73.55
N ASN A 34 9.46 -26.82 72.52
CA ASN A 34 10.90 -26.91 72.27
C ASN A 34 11.21 -26.66 70.79
N LEU A 35 11.86 -25.52 70.51
CA LEU A 35 12.40 -25.25 69.18
C LEU A 35 13.66 -26.11 68.94
N PRO A 36 13.88 -26.63 67.73
CA PRO A 36 15.13 -27.28 67.38
C PRO A 36 16.33 -26.33 67.58
N GLY A 37 17.45 -26.84 68.11
CA GLY A 37 18.64 -26.02 68.41
C GLY A 37 19.27 -25.27 67.22
N PHE A 38 18.87 -25.58 65.99
CA PHE A 38 19.19 -24.78 64.80
C PHE A 38 18.70 -23.32 64.92
N PHE A 39 17.54 -23.11 65.54
CA PHE A 39 16.93 -21.79 65.69
C PHE A 39 17.61 -20.92 66.77
N ASP A 40 18.42 -21.53 67.63
CA ASP A 40 19.25 -20.83 68.62
C ASP A 40 20.55 -20.27 67.99
N THR A 41 20.86 -20.64 66.75
CA THR A 41 21.97 -20.06 66.00
C THR A 41 21.61 -18.67 65.45
N PRO A 42 22.59 -17.76 65.23
CA PRO A 42 22.34 -16.44 64.64
C PRO A 42 21.59 -16.52 63.30
N THR A 43 21.90 -17.55 62.49
CA THR A 43 21.27 -17.81 61.19
C THR A 43 19.82 -18.26 61.34
N GLY A 44 19.54 -19.15 62.31
CA GLY A 44 18.19 -19.63 62.61
C GLY A 44 17.28 -18.52 63.15
N SER A 45 17.81 -17.68 64.06
CA SER A 45 17.12 -16.50 64.59
C SER A 45 16.85 -15.44 63.50
N PHE A 46 17.80 -15.23 62.59
CA PHE A 46 17.62 -14.34 61.45
C PHE A 46 16.51 -14.83 60.51
N LEU A 47 16.49 -16.12 60.17
CA LEU A 47 15.43 -16.74 59.38
C LEU A 47 14.06 -16.61 60.07
N LEU A 48 14.00 -16.82 61.39
CA LEU A 48 12.80 -16.64 62.22
C LEU A 48 12.30 -15.19 62.30
N THR A 49 13.17 -14.21 62.08
CA THR A 49 12.82 -12.79 62.21
C THR A 49 12.55 -12.13 60.85
N LYS A 50 13.23 -12.59 59.79
CA LYS A 50 13.22 -11.96 58.46
C LYS A 50 12.76 -12.90 57.34
N GLY A 51 12.36 -14.15 57.62
CA GLY A 51 11.88 -15.10 56.62
C GLY A 51 10.73 -14.57 55.74
N TYR A 52 9.83 -13.77 56.32
CA TYR A 52 8.76 -13.11 55.56
C TYR A 52 9.28 -12.13 54.49
N THR A 53 10.44 -11.50 54.70
CA THR A 53 11.04 -10.59 53.72
C THR A 53 11.51 -11.34 52.48
N LEU A 54 12.01 -12.57 52.64
CA LEU A 54 12.39 -13.43 51.51
C LEU A 54 11.15 -13.81 50.68
N GLY A 55 10.05 -14.18 51.34
CA GLY A 55 8.78 -14.45 50.66
C GLY A 55 8.21 -13.24 49.93
N MET A 56 8.28 -12.04 50.52
CA MET A 56 7.86 -10.79 49.86
C MET A 56 8.74 -10.46 48.65
N LEU A 57 10.05 -10.67 48.74
CA LEU A 57 10.99 -10.44 47.65
C LEU A 57 10.68 -11.37 46.47
N LEU A 58 10.38 -12.65 46.73
CA LEU A 58 9.94 -13.61 45.71
C LEU A 58 8.63 -13.21 45.03
N ILE A 59 7.64 -12.71 45.79
CA ILE A 59 6.38 -12.21 45.21
C ILE A 59 6.65 -11.00 44.32
N ILE A 60 7.41 -10.00 44.80
CA ILE A 60 7.73 -8.79 44.02
C ILE A 60 8.48 -9.17 42.74
N CYS A 61 9.49 -10.04 42.83
CA CYS A 61 10.21 -10.55 41.66
C CYS A 61 9.29 -11.30 40.71
N GLY A 62 8.42 -12.19 41.22
CA GLY A 62 7.47 -12.94 40.40
C GLY A 62 6.49 -12.05 39.65
N VAL A 63 5.94 -11.03 40.33
CA VAL A 63 5.07 -10.02 39.72
C VAL A 63 5.82 -9.21 38.67
N PHE A 64 7.05 -8.77 38.96
CA PHE A 64 7.86 -7.98 38.03
C PHE A 64 8.23 -8.78 36.77
N ILE A 65 8.64 -10.05 36.92
CA ILE A 65 8.91 -10.95 35.79
C ILE A 65 7.65 -11.14 34.93
N GLN A 66 6.52 -11.42 35.58
CA GLN A 66 5.24 -11.64 34.87
C GLN A 66 4.77 -10.37 34.15
N TYR A 67 4.94 -9.20 34.78
CA TYR A 67 4.63 -7.90 34.19
C TYR A 67 5.46 -7.68 32.93
N ASN A 68 6.80 -7.81 33.03
CA ASN A 68 7.69 -7.64 31.90
C ASN A 68 7.42 -8.65 30.76
N ALA A 69 7.07 -9.90 31.10
CA ALA A 69 6.72 -10.91 30.09
C ALA A 69 5.44 -10.54 29.34
N ARG A 70 4.42 -10.03 30.04
CA ARG A 70 3.16 -9.56 29.43
C ARG A 70 3.40 -8.34 28.55
N THR A 71 4.17 -7.37 29.04
CA THR A 71 4.54 -6.17 28.26
C THR A 71 5.29 -6.55 27.00
N LYS A 72 6.26 -7.46 27.06
CA LYS A 72 6.96 -7.96 25.85
C LYS A 72 6.02 -8.67 24.88
N ALA A 73 5.10 -9.50 25.37
CA ALA A 73 4.13 -10.18 24.51
C ALA A 73 3.16 -9.21 23.84
N GLU A 74 2.71 -8.18 24.56
CA GLU A 74 1.86 -7.12 24.02
C GLU A 74 2.58 -6.29 22.95
N GLN A 75 3.86 -5.97 23.19
CA GLN A 75 4.72 -5.27 22.23
C GLN A 75 4.94 -6.09 20.95
N GLN A 76 5.26 -7.38 21.08
CA GLN A 76 5.42 -8.29 19.94
C GLN A 76 4.10 -8.44 19.16
N HIS A 77 2.98 -8.53 19.87
CA HIS A 77 1.67 -8.60 19.23
C HIS A 77 1.37 -7.31 18.45
N ALA A 78 1.58 -6.14 19.05
CA ALA A 78 1.42 -4.85 18.40
C ALA A 78 2.26 -4.73 17.12
N GLN A 79 3.56 -5.06 17.19
CA GLN A 79 4.49 -5.05 16.06
C GLN A 79 4.02 -5.99 14.93
N MET A 80 3.61 -7.22 15.28
CA MET A 80 3.09 -8.20 14.31
C MET A 80 1.81 -7.71 13.61
N MET A 81 0.88 -7.13 14.36
CA MET A 81 -0.38 -6.63 13.80
C MET A 81 -0.14 -5.44 12.85
N ILE A 82 0.71 -4.49 13.25
CA ILE A 82 1.12 -3.37 12.39
C ILE A 82 1.83 -3.89 11.13
N ALA A 83 2.80 -4.81 11.26
CA ALA A 83 3.52 -5.36 10.12
C ALA A 83 2.60 -6.09 9.14
N THR A 84 1.58 -6.79 9.64
CA THR A 84 0.61 -7.52 8.82
C THR A 84 -0.26 -6.56 8.01
N GLU A 85 -0.80 -5.52 8.65
CA GLU A 85 -1.57 -4.48 7.96
C GLU A 85 -0.72 -3.70 6.96
N TYR A 86 0.49 -3.33 7.35
CA TYR A 86 1.40 -2.58 6.49
C TYR A 86 1.82 -3.39 5.25
N ARG A 87 2.07 -4.70 5.41
CA ARG A 87 2.29 -5.61 4.27
C ARG A 87 1.08 -5.66 3.33
N ALA A 88 -0.13 -5.79 3.87
CA ALA A 88 -1.34 -5.80 3.04
C ALA A 88 -1.51 -4.48 2.26
N ASN A 89 -1.15 -3.33 2.85
CA ASN A 89 -1.16 -2.06 2.13
C ASN A 89 -0.11 -2.00 1.02
N ILE A 90 1.08 -2.58 1.21
CA ILE A 90 2.11 -2.69 0.16
C ILE A 90 1.59 -3.53 -1.02
N GLU A 91 0.92 -4.65 -0.73
CA GLU A 91 0.30 -5.50 -1.77
C GLU A 91 -0.73 -4.70 -2.59
N VAL A 92 -1.53 -3.84 -1.94
CA VAL A 92 -2.44 -2.93 -2.66
C VAL A 92 -1.67 -2.00 -3.60
N ILE A 93 -0.59 -1.36 -3.14
CA ILE A 93 0.24 -0.48 -4.00
C ILE A 93 0.85 -1.26 -5.18
N GLN A 94 1.28 -2.49 -4.96
CA GLN A 94 1.79 -3.35 -6.03
C GLN A 94 0.69 -3.65 -7.07
N SER A 95 -0.52 -4.00 -6.64
CA SER A 95 -1.65 -4.18 -7.57
C SER A 95 -2.00 -2.90 -8.35
N LEU A 96 -1.93 -1.73 -7.71
CA LEU A 96 -2.11 -0.44 -8.42
C LEU A 96 -1.00 -0.24 -9.47
N THR A 97 0.24 -0.59 -9.15
CA THR A 97 1.40 -0.50 -10.06
C THR A 97 1.20 -1.39 -11.29
N GLU A 98 0.77 -2.63 -11.08
CA GLU A 98 0.47 -3.58 -12.18
C GLU A 98 -0.66 -3.07 -13.08
N ASN A 99 -1.73 -2.52 -12.51
CA ASN A 99 -2.82 -1.94 -13.29
C ASN A 99 -2.35 -0.76 -14.15
N ILE A 100 -1.51 0.13 -13.60
CA ILE A 100 -0.96 1.25 -14.38
C ILE A 100 -0.05 0.74 -15.50
N GLN A 101 0.76 -0.29 -15.25
CA GLN A 101 1.57 -0.91 -16.30
C GLN A 101 0.70 -1.48 -17.43
N ASN A 102 -0.34 -2.23 -17.08
CA ASN A 102 -1.30 -2.76 -18.07
C ASN A 102 -1.93 -1.62 -18.88
N LEU A 103 -2.28 -0.51 -18.23
CA LEU A 103 -2.86 0.65 -18.89
C LEU A 103 -1.87 1.38 -19.81
N ILE A 104 -0.59 1.47 -19.43
CA ILE A 104 0.50 1.95 -20.29
C ILE A 104 0.59 1.08 -21.54
N ASP A 105 0.52 -0.24 -21.39
CA ASP A 105 0.64 -1.17 -22.52
C ASP A 105 -0.61 -1.13 -23.42
N SER A 106 -1.81 -1.01 -22.87
CA SER A 106 -3.03 -0.76 -23.66
C SER A 106 -2.94 0.58 -24.42
N HIS A 107 -2.39 1.62 -23.78
CA HIS A 107 -2.16 2.91 -24.43
C HIS A 107 -1.19 2.78 -25.61
N LYS A 108 -0.06 2.06 -25.45
CA LYS A 108 0.88 1.80 -26.54
C LYS A 108 0.23 1.05 -27.69
N GLN A 109 -0.57 0.02 -27.42
CA GLN A 109 -1.23 -0.75 -28.48
C GLN A 109 -2.24 0.10 -29.28
N ILE A 110 -2.96 1.01 -28.60
CA ILE A 110 -3.87 1.96 -29.26
C ILE A 110 -3.07 2.95 -30.12
N THR A 111 -1.97 3.48 -29.58
CA THR A 111 -1.03 4.36 -30.31
C THR A 111 -0.47 3.64 -31.54
N GLU A 112 0.08 2.43 -31.41
CA GLU A 112 0.65 1.67 -32.53
C GLU A 112 -0.35 1.49 -33.68
N ARG A 113 -1.64 1.28 -33.37
CA ARG A 113 -2.69 1.18 -34.40
C ARG A 113 -3.03 2.51 -35.04
N LEU A 114 -3.09 3.60 -34.27
CA LEU A 114 -3.35 4.95 -34.81
C LEU A 114 -2.25 5.41 -35.76
N TYR A 115 -1.01 5.04 -35.46
CA TYR A 115 0.19 5.44 -36.20
C TYR A 115 0.63 4.38 -37.23
N SER A 116 -0.25 3.45 -37.58
CA SER A 116 0.06 2.38 -38.53
C SER A 116 0.32 2.95 -39.93
N GLU A 117 1.51 2.65 -40.48
CA GLU A 117 1.90 2.98 -41.85
C GLU A 117 1.07 2.21 -42.89
N ASP A 118 0.36 1.16 -42.48
CA ASP A 118 -0.50 0.38 -43.37
C ASP A 118 -1.76 1.17 -43.78
N ASN A 119 -1.99 2.40 -43.32
CA ASN A 119 -3.10 3.22 -43.79
C ASN A 119 -2.62 4.63 -44.15
N ASP A 120 -2.65 4.96 -45.45
CA ASP A 120 -2.12 6.23 -45.96
C ASP A 120 -2.78 7.46 -45.32
N ILE A 121 -4.08 7.39 -45.02
CA ILE A 121 -4.81 8.48 -44.37
C ILE A 121 -4.36 8.62 -42.91
N LEU A 122 -4.24 7.52 -42.16
CA LEU A 122 -3.74 7.56 -40.78
C LEU A 122 -2.29 7.99 -40.69
N ALA A 123 -1.41 7.49 -41.56
CA ALA A 123 0.01 7.87 -41.60
C ALA A 123 0.19 9.38 -41.80
N ILE A 124 -0.75 10.04 -42.49
CA ILE A 124 -0.78 11.51 -42.59
C ILE A 124 -1.35 12.16 -41.32
N LEU A 125 -2.47 11.64 -40.78
CA LEU A 125 -3.17 12.23 -39.63
C LEU A 125 -2.41 12.07 -38.31
N PHE A 126 -1.72 10.96 -38.13
CA PHE A 126 -0.92 10.57 -36.97
C PHE A 126 0.51 10.23 -37.40
N PRO A 127 1.30 11.25 -37.77
CA PRO A 127 2.68 11.04 -38.19
C PRO A 127 3.56 10.67 -36.98
N VAL A 128 4.45 9.68 -37.09
CA VAL A 128 5.28 9.18 -35.96
C VAL A 128 6.07 10.29 -35.27
N GLU A 129 6.43 11.34 -35.99
CA GLU A 129 7.09 12.54 -35.45
C GLU A 129 6.24 13.24 -34.37
N SER A 130 4.92 13.02 -34.32
CA SER A 130 4.05 13.52 -33.28
C SER A 130 4.12 12.75 -31.96
N LEU A 131 4.92 11.68 -31.87
CA LEU A 131 5.20 10.99 -30.60
C LEU A 131 6.41 11.58 -29.86
N GLN A 132 7.22 12.43 -30.51
CA GLN A 132 8.43 12.99 -29.89
C GLN A 132 8.06 14.13 -28.92
N ASN A 133 8.32 13.90 -27.63
CA ASN A 133 8.04 14.85 -26.54
C ASN A 133 9.04 16.02 -26.46
N GLU A 134 10.20 15.91 -27.11
CA GLU A 134 11.25 16.94 -27.06
C GLU A 134 11.03 18.04 -28.12
N VAL A 135 10.11 18.97 -27.83
CA VAL A 135 10.03 20.38 -28.29
C VAL A 135 10.16 20.69 -29.80
N ALA A 136 10.30 19.74 -30.71
CA ALA A 136 10.60 20.07 -32.11
C ALA A 136 9.42 20.70 -32.85
N THR A 137 8.16 20.40 -32.49
CA THR A 137 6.97 21.00 -33.15
C THR A 137 5.72 20.96 -32.25
N PRO A 138 5.05 22.10 -32.00
CA PRO A 138 3.75 22.16 -31.31
C PRO A 138 2.66 21.30 -31.99
N VAL A 139 1.77 20.66 -31.23
CA VAL A 139 0.72 19.74 -31.76
C VAL A 139 -0.13 20.42 -32.84
N ASN A 140 -0.48 21.69 -32.68
CA ASN A 140 -1.23 22.43 -33.70
C ASN A 140 -0.49 22.53 -35.05
N LYS A 141 0.84 22.65 -35.04
CA LYS A 141 1.66 22.69 -36.27
C LYS A 141 1.75 21.33 -36.95
N VAL A 142 1.82 20.26 -36.18
CA VAL A 142 1.74 18.88 -36.69
C VAL A 142 0.40 18.69 -37.42
N VAL A 143 -0.70 19.04 -36.76
CA VAL A 143 -2.07 18.88 -37.31
C VAL A 143 -2.28 19.76 -38.55
N GLU A 144 -1.87 21.03 -38.52
CA GLU A 144 -1.94 21.92 -39.69
C GLU A 144 -1.21 21.31 -40.89
N SER A 145 0.00 20.76 -40.68
CA SER A 145 0.77 20.11 -41.74
C SER A 145 0.10 18.82 -42.23
N ALA A 146 -0.44 18.00 -41.32
CA ALA A 146 -1.16 16.77 -41.66
C ALA A 146 -2.35 17.05 -42.57
N PHE A 147 -3.21 18.00 -42.21
CA PHE A 147 -4.38 18.34 -43.02
C PHE A 147 -4.01 18.99 -44.36
N LYS A 148 -2.94 19.77 -44.41
CA LYS A 148 -2.42 20.28 -45.67
C LYS A 148 -1.98 19.13 -46.58
N LYS A 149 -1.17 18.20 -46.07
CA LYS A 149 -0.74 17.00 -46.80
C LYS A 149 -1.93 16.16 -47.25
N LEU A 150 -2.92 15.93 -46.38
CA LEU A 150 -4.11 15.14 -46.70
C LEU A 150 -4.89 15.78 -47.86
N LYS A 151 -5.09 17.10 -47.83
CA LYS A 151 -5.75 17.85 -48.90
C LYS A 151 -4.98 17.79 -50.23
N ASP A 152 -3.65 17.84 -50.16
CA ASP A 152 -2.78 17.81 -51.34
C ASP A 152 -2.59 16.40 -51.93
N SER A 153 -2.89 15.34 -51.16
CA SER A 153 -2.62 13.93 -51.50
C SER A 153 -3.69 13.23 -52.36
N ASP A 154 -4.84 13.86 -52.58
CA ASP A 154 -6.03 13.28 -53.24
C ASP A 154 -6.60 11.98 -52.59
N LEU A 155 -6.06 11.55 -51.45
CA LEU A 155 -6.44 10.31 -50.77
C LEU A 155 -7.92 10.28 -50.35
N LEU A 156 -8.52 11.44 -50.07
CA LEU A 156 -9.94 11.55 -49.72
C LEU A 156 -10.87 11.29 -50.92
N ASN A 157 -10.37 11.46 -52.15
CA ASN A 157 -11.12 11.14 -53.38
C ASN A 157 -10.75 9.74 -53.91
N ASN A 158 -9.70 9.12 -53.37
CA ASN A 158 -9.30 7.76 -53.71
C ASN A 158 -10.17 6.73 -52.98
N LEU A 159 -11.01 6.03 -53.75
CA LEU A 159 -11.95 5.03 -53.23
C LEU A 159 -11.26 3.90 -52.45
N ALA A 160 -10.12 3.39 -52.92
CA ALA A 160 -9.40 2.32 -52.24
C ALA A 160 -8.80 2.79 -50.90
N ALA A 161 -8.26 4.01 -50.84
CA ALA A 161 -7.73 4.60 -49.61
C ALA A 161 -8.85 4.82 -48.57
N MET A 162 -9.99 5.34 -49.01
CA MET A 162 -11.18 5.54 -48.17
C MET A 162 -11.79 4.22 -47.68
N GLU A 163 -11.87 3.18 -48.53
CA GLU A 163 -12.29 1.84 -48.12
C GLU A 163 -11.36 1.27 -47.04
N LYS A 164 -10.04 1.35 -47.25
CA LYS A 164 -9.04 0.90 -46.26
C LYS A 164 -9.18 1.63 -44.92
N PHE A 165 -9.42 2.94 -44.97
CA PHE A 165 -9.67 3.78 -43.79
C PHE A 165 -10.96 3.44 -43.06
N ASN A 166 -12.06 3.21 -43.79
CA ASN A 166 -13.32 2.81 -43.19
C ASN A 166 -13.25 1.39 -42.60
N SER A 167 -12.58 0.46 -43.28
CA SER A 167 -12.30 -0.89 -42.75
C SER A 167 -11.46 -0.83 -41.47
N PHE A 168 -10.43 0.01 -41.43
CA PHE A 168 -9.65 0.24 -40.22
C PHE A 168 -10.55 0.70 -39.06
N LYS A 169 -11.37 1.73 -39.28
CA LYS A 169 -12.27 2.26 -38.24
C LYS A 169 -13.25 1.21 -37.72
N SER A 170 -13.83 0.42 -38.63
CA SER A 170 -14.72 -0.69 -38.27
C SER A 170 -14.03 -1.74 -37.40
N ASN A 171 -12.78 -2.09 -37.73
CA ASN A 171 -11.98 -3.07 -37.00
C ASN A 171 -11.40 -2.51 -35.69
N PHE A 172 -11.13 -1.21 -35.62
CA PHE A 172 -10.52 -0.58 -34.46
C PHE A 172 -11.54 -0.23 -33.37
N LYS A 173 -12.79 0.04 -33.74
CA LYS A 173 -13.88 0.29 -32.80
C LYS A 173 -14.11 -0.84 -31.76
N PRO A 174 -14.20 -2.13 -32.11
CA PRO A 174 -14.31 -3.19 -31.11
C PRO A 174 -13.05 -3.29 -30.25
N PHE A 175 -11.87 -3.10 -30.84
CA PHE A 175 -10.59 -3.13 -30.13
C PHE A 175 -10.47 -2.02 -29.06
N ILE A 176 -10.82 -0.76 -29.37
CA ILE A 176 -10.82 0.31 -28.35
C ILE A 176 -11.87 0.08 -27.26
N ASN A 177 -13.01 -0.56 -27.59
CA ASN A 177 -14.02 -0.89 -26.58
C ASN A 177 -13.52 -1.95 -25.59
N GLU A 178 -12.69 -2.90 -26.04
CA GLU A 178 -12.06 -3.90 -25.18
C GLU A 178 -11.18 -3.21 -24.12
N HIS A 179 -10.27 -2.32 -24.53
CA HIS A 179 -9.43 -1.56 -23.61
C HIS A 179 -10.20 -0.61 -22.68
N ILE A 180 -11.31 -0.03 -23.14
CA ILE A 180 -12.20 0.76 -22.25
C ILE A 180 -12.84 -0.14 -21.19
N ASN A 181 -13.23 -1.36 -21.53
CA ASN A 181 -13.81 -2.30 -20.57
C ASN A 181 -12.77 -2.80 -19.57
N GLU A 182 -11.53 -3.06 -20.01
CA GLU A 182 -10.40 -3.38 -19.14
C GLU A 182 -10.14 -2.25 -18.14
N LEU A 183 -10.07 -1.00 -18.61
CA LEU A 183 -9.91 0.18 -17.75
C LEU A 183 -11.03 0.24 -16.69
N LYS A 184 -12.28 0.05 -17.09
CA LYS A 184 -13.43 0.03 -16.15
C LYS A 184 -13.36 -1.11 -15.14
N ALA A 185 -12.75 -2.25 -15.49
CA ALA A 185 -12.52 -3.33 -14.53
C ALA A 185 -11.42 -3.01 -13.52
N MET A 186 -10.50 -2.10 -13.86
CA MET A 186 -9.47 -1.58 -12.96
C MET A 186 -9.97 -0.47 -12.03
N GLU A 187 -11.12 0.13 -12.35
CA GLU A 187 -11.77 1.12 -11.49
C GLU A 187 -12.29 0.47 -10.21
N ASP A 188 -12.08 1.15 -9.08
CA ASP A 188 -12.64 0.77 -7.78
C ASP A 188 -13.41 1.97 -7.22
N PRO A 189 -14.62 2.24 -7.75
CA PRO A 189 -15.40 3.43 -7.41
C PRO A 189 -15.94 3.38 -5.97
N ASN A 190 -16.09 2.18 -5.41
CA ASN A 190 -16.60 1.97 -4.05
C ASN A 190 -15.49 1.93 -2.99
N ASN A 191 -14.22 2.03 -3.41
CA ASN A 191 -13.05 1.98 -2.53
C ASN A 191 -12.97 0.69 -1.69
N ILE A 192 -13.35 -0.44 -2.29
CA ILE A 192 -13.39 -1.75 -1.62
C ILE A 192 -12.13 -2.54 -1.98
N GLN A 193 -11.78 -2.61 -3.27
CA GLN A 193 -10.73 -3.49 -3.76
C GLN A 193 -9.33 -3.02 -3.36
N TYR A 194 -9.06 -1.72 -3.48
CA TYR A 194 -7.74 -1.15 -3.23
C TYR A 194 -7.74 -0.25 -1.98
N SER A 195 -8.36 -0.73 -0.91
CA SER A 195 -8.50 0.01 0.34
C SER A 195 -7.22 -0.03 1.18
N ILE A 196 -6.63 1.14 1.46
CA ILE A 196 -5.50 1.28 2.38
C ILE A 196 -6.02 1.33 3.82
N LYS A 197 -5.61 0.35 4.63
CA LYS A 197 -6.09 0.14 5.99
C LYS A 197 -5.11 0.71 7.02
N GLN A 198 -5.65 1.19 8.15
CA GLN A 198 -4.83 1.61 9.30
C GLN A 198 -5.39 1.30 10.71
N PRO A 199 -6.40 0.41 10.92
CA PRO A 199 -6.92 0.18 12.27
C PRO A 199 -5.88 -0.34 13.27
N TYR A 200 -4.92 -1.17 12.85
CA TYR A 200 -3.88 -1.66 13.76
C TYR A 200 -2.81 -0.60 14.04
N TRP A 201 -2.45 0.19 13.04
CA TRP A 201 -1.62 1.38 13.27
C TRP A 201 -2.25 2.30 14.31
N ASP A 202 -3.51 2.67 14.14
CA ASP A 202 -4.20 3.57 15.07
C ASP A 202 -4.33 3.01 16.48
N ALA A 203 -4.57 1.70 16.61
CA ALA A 203 -4.69 1.03 17.90
C ALA A 203 -3.34 0.86 18.63
N TYR A 204 -2.24 0.62 17.91
CA TYR A 204 -0.98 0.17 18.50
C TYR A 204 0.20 1.14 18.38
N LYS A 205 0.06 2.29 17.68
CA LYS A 205 1.17 3.25 17.47
C LYS A 205 1.87 3.73 18.74
N THR A 206 1.15 3.89 19.85
CA THR A 206 1.73 4.30 21.14
C THR A 206 2.62 3.19 21.70
N ILE A 207 2.11 1.96 21.75
CA ILE A 207 2.87 0.79 22.20
C ILE A 207 4.12 0.57 21.34
N PHE A 208 3.99 0.77 20.02
CA PHE A 208 5.10 0.68 19.07
C PHE A 208 6.14 1.80 19.26
N SER A 209 5.72 3.01 19.63
CA SER A 209 6.64 4.12 19.91
C SER A 209 7.41 3.90 21.23
N ASP A 210 6.74 3.37 22.25
CA ASP A 210 7.30 3.14 23.59
C ASP A 210 8.45 2.11 23.60
N ILE A 211 8.51 1.19 22.62
CA ILE A 211 9.60 0.23 22.47
C ILE A 211 10.82 0.77 21.70
N GLY A 212 10.83 2.06 21.39
CA GLY A 212 11.89 2.66 20.59
C GLY A 212 11.75 2.34 19.10
N GLY A 213 10.51 2.18 18.62
CA GLY A 213 10.21 2.13 17.19
C GLY A 213 10.66 3.44 16.53
N LYS A 214 11.90 3.46 16.04
CA LYS A 214 12.59 4.66 15.52
C LYS A 214 11.90 5.28 14.29
N ASN A 215 10.91 4.59 13.72
CA ASN A 215 10.33 4.90 12.43
C ASN A 215 8.81 5.13 12.48
N SER A 216 8.23 5.43 13.65
CA SER A 216 6.78 5.63 13.76
C SER A 216 6.26 6.77 12.85
N ALA A 217 7.05 7.84 12.71
CA ALA A 217 6.76 8.93 11.79
C ALA A 217 6.84 8.49 10.32
N GLU A 218 7.81 7.63 9.97
CA GLU A 218 7.98 7.10 8.60
C GLU A 218 6.81 6.20 8.21
N ILE A 219 6.38 5.30 9.11
CA ILE A 219 5.21 4.43 8.90
C ILE A 219 3.96 5.27 8.68
N SER A 220 3.72 6.25 9.55
CA SER A 220 2.55 7.13 9.41
C SER A 220 2.59 7.91 8.10
N SER A 221 3.75 8.48 7.73
CA SER A 221 3.92 9.20 6.48
C SER A 221 3.70 8.30 5.27
N SER A 222 4.22 7.08 5.31
CA SER A 222 4.08 6.11 4.24
C SER A 222 2.63 5.67 4.05
N ILE A 223 1.88 5.40 5.13
CA ILE A 223 0.45 5.07 5.05
C ILE A 223 -0.34 6.23 4.43
N GLU A 224 -0.05 7.49 4.82
CA GLU A 224 -0.73 8.65 4.23
C GLU A 224 -0.38 8.83 2.75
N GLN A 225 0.87 8.60 2.35
CA GLN A 225 1.26 8.59 0.94
C GLN A 225 0.51 7.51 0.16
N MET A 226 0.40 6.29 0.69
CA MET A 226 -0.37 5.20 0.05
C MET A 226 -1.84 5.60 -0.17
N LYS A 227 -2.48 6.26 0.80
CA LYS A 227 -3.85 6.78 0.65
C LYS A 227 -3.95 7.87 -0.42
N GLN A 228 -2.99 8.80 -0.46
CA GLN A 228 -2.97 9.85 -1.48
C GLN A 228 -2.83 9.26 -2.88
N PHE A 229 -1.89 8.33 -3.07
CA PHE A 229 -1.69 7.63 -4.33
C PHE A 229 -2.92 6.84 -4.76
N ARG A 230 -3.65 6.25 -3.80
CA ARG A 230 -4.92 5.59 -4.11
C ARG A 230 -5.97 6.55 -4.66
N VAL A 231 -6.04 7.79 -4.17
CA VAL A 231 -6.94 8.83 -4.71
C VAL A 231 -6.46 9.26 -6.11
N GLU A 232 -5.17 9.50 -6.25
CA GLU A 232 -4.53 9.90 -7.50
C GLU A 232 -4.70 8.85 -8.61
N TYR A 233 -4.65 7.56 -8.26
CA TYR A 233 -4.91 6.44 -9.17
C TYR A 233 -6.23 6.59 -9.92
N LEU A 234 -7.33 6.99 -9.26
CA LEU A 234 -8.61 7.21 -9.95
C LEU A 234 -8.55 8.37 -10.94
N ALA A 235 -7.82 9.44 -10.59
CA ALA A 235 -7.65 10.58 -11.47
C ALA A 235 -6.85 10.20 -12.72
N VAL A 236 -5.79 9.38 -12.55
CA VAL A 236 -4.98 8.86 -13.65
C VAL A 236 -5.80 7.92 -14.55
N LEU A 237 -6.58 6.99 -13.98
CA LEU A 237 -7.49 6.15 -14.75
C LEU A 237 -8.49 7.00 -15.56
N LYS A 238 -9.06 8.05 -14.96
CA LYS A 238 -10.02 8.91 -15.64
C LYS A 238 -9.42 9.67 -16.82
N GLN A 239 -8.16 10.07 -16.70
CA GLN A 239 -7.45 10.73 -17.80
C GLN A 239 -7.21 9.77 -18.98
N ALA A 240 -6.79 8.53 -18.70
CA ALA A 240 -6.68 7.50 -19.73
C ALA A 240 -8.04 7.17 -20.36
N GLU A 241 -9.11 7.10 -19.56
CA GLU A 241 -10.48 6.89 -20.06
C GLU A 241 -10.89 8.02 -21.01
N THR A 242 -10.49 9.26 -20.72
CA THR A 242 -10.77 10.42 -21.55
C THR A 242 -10.09 10.30 -22.92
N TYR A 243 -8.82 9.89 -22.94
CA TYR A 243 -8.10 9.59 -24.18
C TYR A 243 -8.75 8.43 -24.95
N PHE A 244 -9.05 7.30 -24.31
CA PHE A 244 -9.65 6.14 -25.00
C PHE A 244 -11.03 6.48 -25.58
N ASN A 245 -11.84 7.26 -24.86
CA ASN A 245 -13.12 7.75 -25.35
C ASN A 245 -12.97 8.75 -26.51
N GLN A 246 -11.92 9.59 -26.50
CA GLN A 246 -11.61 10.47 -27.62
C GLN A 246 -11.23 9.68 -28.87
N VAL A 247 -10.38 8.66 -28.74
CA VAL A 247 -10.02 7.74 -29.85
C VAL A 247 -11.28 7.02 -30.36
N LYS A 248 -12.11 6.50 -29.46
CA LYS A 248 -13.40 5.89 -29.80
C LYS A 248 -14.31 6.82 -30.57
N SER A 249 -14.40 8.09 -30.15
CA SER A 249 -15.18 9.12 -30.85
C SER A 249 -14.61 9.39 -32.24
N PHE A 250 -13.30 9.51 -32.37
CA PHE A 250 -12.60 9.68 -33.65
C PHE A 250 -12.90 8.54 -34.63
N VAL A 251 -12.73 7.27 -34.21
CA VAL A 251 -12.98 6.11 -35.09
C VAL A 251 -14.47 5.89 -35.36
N GLY A 252 -15.35 6.37 -34.48
CA GLY A 252 -16.79 6.18 -34.57
C GLY A 252 -17.53 7.18 -35.46
N ARG A 253 -16.88 8.22 -35.97
CA ARG A 253 -17.54 9.23 -36.81
C ARG A 253 -17.76 8.76 -38.23
N ASP A 254 -18.95 8.96 -38.77
CA ASP A 254 -19.23 8.75 -40.20
C ASP A 254 -19.02 10.02 -41.05
N SER A 255 -18.69 11.15 -40.39
CA SER A 255 -18.54 12.47 -41.00
C SER A 255 -17.07 12.94 -41.08
N PHE A 256 -16.86 14.12 -41.67
CA PHE A 256 -15.55 14.74 -41.85
C PHE A 256 -14.78 14.87 -40.52
N ILE A 257 -13.51 14.45 -40.54
CA ILE A 257 -12.58 14.55 -39.41
C ILE A 257 -12.05 15.97 -39.37
N SER A 258 -12.27 16.69 -38.26
CA SER A 258 -11.78 18.07 -38.13
C SER A 258 -10.36 18.12 -37.59
N ASN A 259 -9.65 19.22 -37.88
CA ASN A 259 -8.35 19.52 -37.28
C ASN A 259 -8.41 19.47 -35.75
N GLY A 260 -9.52 19.95 -35.16
CA GLY A 260 -9.70 19.95 -33.71
C GLY A 260 -9.72 18.54 -33.11
N ASP A 261 -10.25 17.56 -33.82
CA ASP A 261 -10.36 16.18 -33.32
C ASP A 261 -9.01 15.47 -33.27
N ILE A 262 -8.19 15.68 -34.31
CA ILE A 262 -6.83 15.12 -34.35
C ILE A 262 -5.95 15.83 -33.33
N TYR A 263 -6.08 17.16 -33.22
CA TYR A 263 -5.39 17.94 -32.19
C TYR A 263 -5.69 17.40 -30.79
N GLU A 264 -6.98 17.23 -30.45
CA GLU A 264 -7.35 16.78 -29.12
C GLU A 264 -6.92 15.32 -28.88
N THR A 265 -7.00 14.46 -29.90
CA THR A 265 -6.51 13.07 -29.80
C THR A 265 -5.02 13.02 -29.47
N ILE A 266 -4.17 13.71 -30.24
CA ILE A 266 -2.70 13.71 -30.03
C ILE A 266 -2.35 14.40 -28.70
N LYS A 267 -3.05 15.47 -28.35
CA LYS A 267 -2.83 16.18 -27.08
C LYS A 267 -3.12 15.25 -25.89
N LEU A 268 -4.31 14.65 -25.85
CA LEU A 268 -4.72 13.75 -24.78
C LEU A 268 -3.84 12.50 -24.72
N GLU A 269 -3.40 11.97 -25.86
CA GLU A 269 -2.46 10.86 -25.94
C GLU A 269 -1.16 11.18 -25.19
N ARG A 270 -0.53 12.32 -25.50
CA ARG A 270 0.72 12.74 -24.85
C ARG A 270 0.53 13.00 -23.36
N GLU A 271 -0.50 13.75 -22.99
CA GLU A 271 -0.79 14.11 -21.60
C GLU A 271 -1.09 12.86 -20.75
N SER A 272 -1.91 11.94 -21.28
CA SER A 272 -2.27 10.69 -20.61
C SER A 272 -1.06 9.77 -20.43
N LEU A 273 -0.29 9.53 -21.50
CA LEU A 273 0.90 8.67 -21.43
C LEU A 273 1.98 9.24 -20.50
N GLN A 274 2.22 10.54 -20.56
CA GLN A 274 3.16 11.19 -19.65
C GLN A 274 2.73 10.98 -18.19
N ARG A 275 1.44 11.21 -17.90
CA ARG A 275 0.90 11.06 -16.56
C ARG A 275 0.98 9.62 -16.06
N LEU A 276 0.65 8.64 -16.91
CA LEU A 276 0.76 7.21 -16.59
C LEU A 276 2.19 6.82 -16.24
N ASN A 277 3.18 7.21 -17.06
CA ASN A 277 4.59 6.88 -16.81
C ASN A 277 5.13 7.55 -15.54
N GLN A 278 4.76 8.82 -15.30
CA GLN A 278 5.12 9.51 -14.07
C GLN A 278 4.55 8.77 -12.85
N PHE A 279 3.26 8.49 -12.87
CA PHE A 279 2.58 7.86 -11.73
C PHE A 279 3.05 6.43 -11.49
N TYR A 280 3.36 5.66 -12.54
CA TYR A 280 4.01 4.35 -12.44
C TYR A 280 5.34 4.43 -11.68
N SER A 281 6.20 5.37 -12.07
CA SER A 281 7.51 5.56 -11.44
C SER A 281 7.38 5.96 -9.97
N GLU A 282 6.41 6.81 -9.64
CA GLU A 282 6.12 7.22 -8.28
C GLU A 282 5.58 6.05 -7.42
N LEU A 283 4.71 5.20 -7.98
CA LEU A 283 4.21 3.99 -7.32
C LEU A 283 5.31 2.96 -7.05
N GLU A 284 6.20 2.71 -8.01
CA GLU A 284 7.35 1.82 -7.83
C GLU A 284 8.27 2.30 -6.71
N ALA A 285 8.58 3.62 -6.70
CA ALA A 285 9.40 4.22 -5.66
C ALA A 285 8.75 4.09 -4.27
N LEU A 286 7.44 4.33 -4.17
CA LEU A 286 6.69 4.14 -2.93
C LEU A 286 6.68 2.69 -2.46
N SER A 287 6.47 1.74 -3.37
CA SER A 287 6.48 0.29 -3.07
C SER A 287 7.84 -0.16 -2.51
N GLN A 288 8.94 0.29 -3.11
CA GLN A 288 10.30 -0.02 -2.64
C GLN A 288 10.61 0.61 -1.27
N ALA A 289 10.24 1.88 -1.09
CA ALA A 289 10.41 2.59 0.19
C ALA A 289 9.58 1.93 1.30
N ALA A 290 8.36 1.51 1.00
CA ALA A 290 7.49 0.81 1.94
C ALA A 290 8.02 -0.59 2.27
N ALA A 291 8.52 -1.36 1.31
CA ALA A 291 9.15 -2.66 1.58
C ALA A 291 10.37 -2.51 2.52
N THR A 292 11.17 -1.46 2.32
CA THR A 292 12.28 -1.12 3.22
C THR A 292 11.77 -0.77 4.62
N THR A 293 10.71 0.03 4.71
CA THR A 293 10.08 0.40 5.99
C THR A 293 9.54 -0.84 6.72
N LEU A 294 8.90 -1.77 6.03
CA LEU A 294 8.42 -3.03 6.59
C LEU A 294 9.55 -3.85 7.22
N SER A 295 10.74 -3.88 6.60
CA SER A 295 11.90 -4.58 7.17
C SER A 295 12.37 -4.01 8.50
N HIS A 296 12.10 -2.73 8.77
CA HIS A 296 12.39 -2.08 10.05
C HIS A 296 11.28 -2.30 11.09
N ILE A 297 10.08 -2.71 10.66
CA ILE A 297 8.99 -3.10 11.56
C ILE A 297 9.19 -4.54 12.05
N GLN A 298 9.91 -5.41 11.33
CA GLN A 298 10.13 -6.81 11.70
C GLN A 298 11.37 -6.99 12.57
#